data_AF-A0AAU3Q8W9-F1
#
_entry.id   AF-A0AAU3Q8W9-F1
#
_cell.length_a   1.000
_cell.length_b   1.000
_cell.length_c   1.000
_cell.angle_alpha   90.00
_cell.angle_beta   90.00
_cell.angle_gamma   90.00
#
_symmetry.space_group_name_H-M   'P 1'
#
loop_
_entity.id
_entity.type
_entity.pdbx_description
1 polymer ?
#
loop_
_entity_poly.entity_id
_entity_poly.type
_entity_poly.pdbx_seq_one_letter_code
_entity_poly.pdbx_strand_id
1 'polypeptide(L)'
;MNQPTPQQTEDAIFSGCIPREYLWWKNFHRDWEYSDGTGAPDDWVWIVTADHSTLDTLVSCEIRHADIIEAAREIASGQVEAARCVREQARALLHTPEDTDIDSIVADDILQVAVYGRIVF
;
A
#
# COMPACT_ATOMS: atom_id res chain seq x y z
N MET A 1 5.71 20.96 3.61
CA MET A 1 5.71 19.57 3.11
C MET A 1 4.28 19.22 2.83
N ASN A 2 3.96 18.86 1.59
CA ASN A 2 2.64 18.33 1.27
C ASN A 2 2.65 16.85 1.66
N GLN A 3 1.68 16.45 2.47
CA GLN A 3 1.41 15.03 2.67
C GLN A 3 0.70 14.51 1.41
N PRO A 4 0.91 13.25 1.02
CA PRO A 4 0.13 12.65 -0.06
C PRO A 4 -1.37 12.69 0.26
N THR A 5 -2.17 12.90 -0.78
CA THR A 5 -3.63 12.84 -0.68
C THR A 5 -4.11 11.38 -0.63
N PRO A 6 -5.35 11.12 -0.19
CA PRO A 6 -5.96 9.80 -0.30
C PRO A 6 -5.88 9.24 -1.73
N GLN A 7 -6.14 10.08 -2.74
CA GLN A 7 -6.02 9.69 -4.14
C GLN A 7 -4.61 9.18 -4.48
N GLN A 8 -3.57 9.93 -4.08
CA GLN A 8 -2.18 9.55 -4.40
C GLN A 8 -1.77 8.22 -3.76
N THR A 9 -2.20 7.96 -2.53
CA THR A 9 -1.93 6.65 -1.89
C THR A 9 -2.71 5.51 -2.51
N GLU A 10 -3.95 5.76 -2.96
CA GLU A 10 -4.74 4.74 -3.64
C GLU A 10 -4.11 4.39 -4.98
N ASP A 11 -3.72 5.41 -5.75
CA ASP A 11 -3.06 5.23 -7.02
C ASP A 11 -1.72 4.50 -6.88
N ALA A 12 -0.92 4.86 -5.88
CA ALA A 12 0.38 4.24 -5.64
C ALA A 12 0.31 2.73 -5.35
N ILE A 13 -0.77 2.25 -4.70
CA ILE A 13 -0.86 0.87 -4.20
C ILE A 13 -1.84 0.01 -5.01
N PHE A 14 -3.00 0.57 -5.39
CA PHE A 14 -4.14 -0.21 -5.88
C PHE A 14 -4.61 0.14 -7.30
N SER A 15 -4.22 1.29 -7.87
CA SER A 15 -4.59 1.65 -9.25
C SER A 15 -3.41 1.53 -10.21
N GLY A 16 -2.25 2.07 -9.80
CA GLY A 16 -1.04 2.11 -10.60
C GLY A 16 -0.18 0.84 -10.51
N CYS A 17 -0.19 0.16 -9.37
CA CYS A 17 0.75 -0.92 -9.09
C CYS A 17 0.15 -2.08 -8.29
N ILE A 18 -1.02 -2.58 -8.71
CA ILE A 18 -1.66 -3.65 -7.94
C ILE A 18 -0.69 -4.82 -7.80
N PRO A 19 -0.32 -5.21 -6.57
CA PRO A 19 0.51 -6.37 -6.34
C PRO A 19 -0.25 -7.69 -6.62
N ARG A 20 -1.32 -7.68 -7.43
CA ARG A 20 -2.08 -8.85 -7.90
C ARG A 20 -1.22 -9.92 -8.57
N GLU A 21 -0.01 -9.56 -9.00
CA GLU A 21 0.97 -10.49 -9.55
C GLU A 21 1.51 -11.45 -8.49
N TYR A 22 1.48 -11.06 -7.21
CA TYR A 22 1.97 -11.89 -6.11
C TYR A 22 0.89 -12.81 -5.56
N LEU A 23 1.25 -14.10 -5.46
CA LEU A 23 0.31 -15.16 -5.12
C LEU A 23 -0.22 -15.09 -3.68
N TRP A 24 0.46 -14.38 -2.77
CA TRP A 24 0.01 -14.23 -1.39
C TRP A 24 -1.19 -13.29 -1.27
N TRP A 25 -1.45 -12.39 -2.23
CA TRP A 25 -2.66 -11.58 -2.24
C TRP A 25 -3.81 -12.33 -2.90
N LYS A 26 -4.82 -12.72 -2.11
CA LYS A 26 -5.95 -13.53 -2.58
C LYS A 26 -7.12 -12.70 -3.08
N ASN A 27 -7.38 -11.56 -2.47
CA ASN A 27 -8.50 -10.71 -2.83
C ASN A 27 -8.25 -9.25 -2.50
N PHE A 28 -8.71 -8.38 -3.40
CA PHE A 28 -8.82 -6.94 -3.21
C PHE A 28 -10.27 -6.56 -3.51
N HIS A 29 -11.00 -6.16 -2.48
CA HIS A 29 -12.39 -5.76 -2.60
C HIS A 29 -12.58 -4.32 -2.10
N ARG A 30 -13.53 -3.62 -2.70
CA ARG A 30 -13.97 -2.28 -2.32
C ARG A 30 -15.47 -2.20 -2.59
N ASP A 31 -16.18 -1.41 -1.79
CA ASP A 31 -17.62 -1.18 -1.89
C ASP A 31 -17.98 0.11 -2.66
N TRP A 32 -16.96 0.79 -3.19
CA TRP A 32 -17.07 1.97 -4.02
C TRP A 32 -16.59 1.70 -5.44
N GLU A 33 -17.07 2.53 -6.37
CA GLU A 33 -16.72 2.48 -7.79
C GLU A 33 -15.95 3.75 -8.17
N TYR A 34 -15.02 3.63 -9.10
CA TYR A 34 -14.49 4.83 -9.76
C TYR A 34 -15.64 5.43 -10.58
N SER A 35 -16.13 6.61 -10.23
CA SER A 35 -17.01 7.34 -11.13
C SER A 35 -16.21 7.91 -12.31
N ASP A 36 -16.84 8.00 -13.48
CA ASP A 36 -16.20 8.45 -14.71
C ASP A 36 -15.47 9.79 -14.50
N GLY A 37 -14.13 9.75 -14.58
CA GLY A 37 -13.27 10.93 -14.45
C GLY A 37 -12.99 11.39 -13.02
N THR A 38 -13.48 10.68 -12.00
CA THR A 38 -13.12 10.90 -10.59
C THR A 38 -12.31 9.71 -10.08
N GLY A 39 -11.21 9.97 -9.38
CA GLY A 39 -10.43 8.92 -8.73
C GLY A 39 -11.17 8.28 -7.54
N ALA A 40 -10.43 7.62 -6.66
CA ALA A 40 -10.94 7.09 -5.41
C ALA A 40 -11.51 8.20 -4.51
N PRO A 41 -12.58 7.93 -3.74
CA PRO A 41 -13.10 8.87 -2.75
C PRO A 41 -12.09 9.11 -1.62
N ASP A 42 -12.10 10.27 -0.97
CA ASP A 42 -11.12 10.61 0.09
C ASP A 42 -11.14 9.65 1.29
N ASP A 43 -12.27 8.99 1.53
CA ASP A 43 -12.50 8.02 2.60
C ASP A 43 -12.51 6.57 2.10
N TRP A 44 -11.86 6.30 0.95
CA TRP A 44 -11.76 4.96 0.37
C TRP A 44 -11.31 3.92 1.40
N VAL A 45 -11.88 2.73 1.26
CA VAL A 45 -11.49 1.53 2.02
C VAL A 45 -11.30 0.39 1.04
N TRP A 46 -10.20 -0.34 1.20
CA TRP A 46 -9.95 -1.61 0.54
C TRP A 46 -9.99 -2.74 1.55
N ILE A 47 -10.78 -3.77 1.30
CA ILE A 47 -10.70 -5.04 2.00
C ILE A 47 -9.67 -5.91 1.29
N VAL A 48 -8.54 -6.13 1.95
CA VAL A 48 -7.42 -6.93 1.43
C VAL A 48 -7.41 -8.28 2.13
N THR A 49 -7.37 -9.36 1.34
CA THR A 49 -7.24 -10.73 1.85
C THR A 49 -5.96 -11.35 1.34
N ALA A 50 -5.21 -11.99 2.23
CA ALA A 50 -3.89 -12.49 1.95
C ALA A 50 -3.55 -13.78 2.74
N ASP A 51 -2.55 -14.53 2.28
CA ASP A 51 -2.01 -15.67 3.03
C ASP A 51 -1.36 -15.22 4.33
N HIS A 52 -1.66 -15.88 5.45
CA HIS A 52 -0.95 -15.62 6.69
C HIS A 52 0.52 -16.03 6.56
N SER A 53 1.43 -15.15 6.96
CA SER A 53 2.89 -15.31 6.92
C SER A 53 3.49 -16.61 7.48
N THR A 54 2.74 -17.34 8.30
CA THR A 54 3.23 -18.47 9.13
C THR A 54 2.16 -19.52 9.43
N LEU A 55 0.91 -19.28 9.06
CA LEU A 55 -0.22 -20.16 9.35
C LEU A 55 -0.86 -20.53 8.02
N ASP A 56 -1.42 -21.73 7.93
CA ASP A 56 -2.20 -22.17 6.76
C ASP A 56 -3.63 -21.58 6.81
N THR A 57 -3.70 -20.25 6.94
CA THR A 57 -4.94 -19.47 7.10
C THR A 57 -4.84 -18.17 6.31
N LEU A 58 -5.97 -17.51 6.07
CA LEU A 58 -6.01 -16.19 5.46
C LEU A 58 -6.14 -15.08 6.52
N VAL A 59 -5.51 -13.94 6.24
CA VAL A 59 -5.75 -12.66 6.94
C VAL A 59 -6.65 -11.81 6.06
N SER A 60 -7.62 -11.12 6.65
CA SER A 60 -8.46 -10.14 5.96
C SER A 60 -8.55 -8.87 6.80
N CYS A 61 -8.28 -7.72 6.20
CA CYS A 61 -8.27 -6.44 6.89
C CYS A 61 -8.72 -5.30 5.97
N GLU A 62 -9.23 -4.24 6.59
CA GLU A 62 -9.50 -2.97 5.93
C GLU A 62 -8.22 -2.15 5.87
N ILE A 63 -7.88 -1.66 4.68
CA ILE A 63 -6.77 -0.76 4.41
C ILE A 63 -7.34 0.56 3.94
N ARG A 64 -6.82 1.64 4.49
CA ARG A 64 -7.19 3.03 4.26
C ARG A 64 -5.94 3.86 3.97
N HIS A 65 -6.15 5.11 3.54
CA HIS A 65 -5.07 6.08 3.34
C HIS A 65 -4.11 6.15 4.54
N ALA A 66 -4.63 6.21 5.77
CA ALA A 66 -3.82 6.32 6.98
C ALA A 66 -2.87 5.13 7.18
N ASP A 67 -3.31 3.91 6.86
CA ASP A 67 -2.52 2.69 7.03
C ASP A 67 -1.33 2.67 6.06
N ILE A 68 -1.54 3.12 4.82
CA ILE A 68 -0.47 3.28 3.83
C ILE A 68 0.56 4.32 4.28
N ILE A 69 0.10 5.42 4.87
CA ILE A 69 0.98 6.47 5.39
C ILE A 69 1.81 5.98 6.58
N GLU A 70 1.20 5.23 7.49
CA GLU A 70 1.89 4.62 8.62
C GLU A 70 2.95 3.63 8.12
N ALA A 71 2.57 2.68 7.26
CA ALA A 71 3.47 1.71 6.67
C ALA A 71 4.67 2.36 5.95
N ALA A 72 4.41 3.37 5.11
CA ALA A 72 5.47 4.11 4.43
C ALA A 72 6.42 4.83 5.41
N ARG A 73 5.91 5.33 6.54
CA ARG A 73 6.75 5.96 7.60
C ARG A 73 7.61 4.94 8.31
N GLU A 74 7.07 3.77 8.65
CA GLU A 74 7.82 2.70 9.29
C GLU A 74 8.98 2.23 8.40
N ILE A 75 8.72 2.07 7.10
CA ILE A 75 9.73 1.73 6.10
C ILE A 75 10.77 2.87 5.98
N ALA A 76 10.33 4.11 5.74
CA ALA A 76 11.22 5.24 5.47
C ALA A 76 12.12 5.62 6.67
N SER A 77 11.66 5.33 7.89
CA SER A 77 12.42 5.51 9.14
C SER A 77 13.35 4.34 9.47
N GLY A 78 13.17 3.19 8.80
CA GLY A 78 13.92 1.97 9.06
C GLY A 78 13.45 1.19 10.28
N GLN A 79 12.22 1.41 10.74
CA GLN A 79 11.57 0.58 11.76
C GLN A 79 11.30 -0.83 11.21
N VAL A 80 10.99 -0.94 9.92
CA VAL A 80 10.92 -2.21 9.19
C VAL A 80 12.16 -2.36 8.31
N GLU A 81 12.72 -3.57 8.29
CA GLU A 81 13.83 -3.92 7.41
C GLU A 81 13.32 -4.01 5.96
N ALA A 82 13.81 -3.11 5.11
CA ALA A 82 13.44 -3.03 3.70
C ALA A 82 14.66 -2.69 2.83
N ALA A 83 14.60 -3.05 1.55
CA ALA A 83 15.64 -2.70 0.60
C ALA A 83 15.84 -1.17 0.51
N ARG A 84 17.04 -0.74 0.12
CA ARG A 84 17.35 0.70 0.04
C ARG A 84 16.40 1.44 -0.90
N CYS A 85 16.10 0.87 -2.07
CA CYS A 85 15.17 1.45 -3.04
C CYS A 85 13.75 1.62 -2.46
N VAL A 86 13.25 0.62 -1.73
CA VAL A 86 11.93 0.65 -1.09
C VAL A 86 11.86 1.79 -0.06
N ARG A 87 12.92 1.97 0.74
CA ARG A 87 13.00 3.08 1.71
C ARG A 87 13.07 4.45 1.04
N GLU A 88 13.79 4.56 -0.06
CA GLU A 88 13.89 5.80 -0.84
C GLU A 88 12.53 6.16 -1.47
N GLN A 89 11.83 5.19 -2.04
CA GLN A 89 10.51 5.39 -2.64
C GLN A 89 9.41 5.63 -1.59
N ALA A 90 9.40 4.93 -0.46
CA ALA A 90 8.49 5.21 0.65
C ALA A 90 8.69 6.63 1.20
N ARG A 91 9.94 7.11 1.26
CA ARG A 91 10.24 8.50 1.62
C ARG A 91 9.75 9.48 0.55
N ALA A 92 9.89 9.15 -0.73
CA ALA A 92 9.39 9.96 -1.84
C ALA A 92 7.85 10.07 -1.78
N LEU A 93 7.13 8.98 -1.56
CA LEU A 93 5.67 8.99 -1.37
C LEU A 93 5.23 9.94 -0.26
N LEU A 94 5.99 10.05 0.83
CA LEU A 94 5.66 10.91 1.98
C LEU A 94 5.96 12.40 1.77
N HIS A 95 6.83 12.76 0.82
CA HIS A 95 7.38 14.11 0.73
C HIS A 95 7.30 14.75 -0.66
N THR A 96 7.29 13.94 -1.71
CA THR A 96 7.20 14.30 -3.12
C THR A 96 6.30 13.31 -3.89
N PRO A 97 5.06 13.07 -3.42
CA PRO A 97 4.17 12.04 -4.01
C PRO A 97 3.85 12.26 -5.49
N GLU A 98 3.86 13.51 -5.96
CA GLU A 98 3.66 13.87 -7.37
C GLU A 98 4.78 13.39 -8.30
N ASP A 99 5.98 13.20 -7.78
CA ASP A 99 7.18 12.78 -8.53
C ASP A 99 7.53 11.31 -8.22
N THR A 100 6.67 10.61 -7.48
CA THR A 100 6.93 9.23 -7.06
C THR A 100 6.28 8.26 -8.03
N ASP A 101 7.11 7.42 -8.65
CA ASP A 101 6.69 6.28 -9.46
C ASP A 101 6.91 5.01 -8.63
N ILE A 102 5.91 4.67 -7.81
CA ILE A 102 5.93 3.43 -7.01
C ILE A 102 5.74 2.26 -7.97
N ASP A 103 6.67 1.32 -7.98
CA ASP A 103 6.53 0.07 -8.74
C ASP A 103 5.80 -1.02 -7.92
N SER A 104 5.49 -2.15 -8.56
CA SER A 104 4.75 -3.24 -7.92
C SER A 104 5.49 -3.88 -6.73
N ILE A 105 6.83 -3.87 -6.72
CA ILE A 105 7.63 -4.41 -5.61
C ILE A 105 7.50 -3.48 -4.40
N VAL A 106 7.63 -2.18 -4.61
CA VAL A 106 7.51 -1.20 -3.52
C VAL A 106 6.07 -1.10 -3.02
N ALA A 107 5.08 -1.15 -3.91
CA ALA A 107 3.67 -1.20 -3.52
C ALA A 107 3.36 -2.44 -2.69
N ASP A 108 3.91 -3.60 -3.07
CA ASP A 108 3.80 -4.84 -2.29
C ASP A 108 4.40 -4.69 -0.90
N ASP A 109 5.65 -4.24 -0.77
CA ASP A 109 6.32 -4.07 0.52
C ASP A 109 5.55 -3.12 1.46
N ILE A 110 5.05 -1.99 0.93
CA ILE A 110 4.23 -1.05 1.70
C ILE A 110 2.94 -1.72 2.16
N LEU A 111 2.26 -2.46 1.29
CA LEU A 111 1.03 -3.17 1.63
C LEU A 111 1.26 -4.31 2.63
N GLN A 112 2.37 -5.05 2.51
CA GLN A 112 2.77 -6.07 3.48
C GLN A 112 2.94 -5.45 4.88
N VAL A 113 3.58 -4.29 4.98
CA VAL A 113 3.70 -3.58 6.27
C VAL A 113 2.33 -3.11 6.77
N ALA A 114 1.46 -2.59 5.92
CA ALA A 114 0.12 -2.18 6.34
C ALA A 114 -0.74 -3.36 6.85
N VAL A 115 -0.58 -4.55 6.27
CA VAL A 115 -1.36 -5.76 6.63
C VAL A 115 -0.74 -6.52 7.82
N TYR A 116 0.59 -6.61 7.88
CA TYR A 116 1.31 -7.49 8.82
C TYR A 116 2.20 -6.76 9.83
N GLY A 117 2.39 -5.45 9.70
CA GLY A 117 3.37 -4.66 10.46
C GLY A 117 4.83 -4.97 10.11
N ARG A 118 5.08 -5.72 9.02
CA ARG A 118 6.42 -6.10 8.53
C ARG A 118 6.35 -6.65 7.11
N ILE A 119 7.49 -6.68 6.42
CA ILE A 119 7.67 -7.41 5.17
C ILE A 119 7.90 -8.89 5.50
N VAL A 120 7.21 -9.78 4.79
CA VAL A 120 7.13 -11.22 5.07
C VAL A 120 7.61 -12.07 3.89
N PHE A 121 7.18 -11.72 2.68
CA PHE A 121 7.35 -12.53 1.46
C PHE A 121 8.45 -11.97 0.55
#